data_AF-A0A820CP69-F1
#
_entry.id   AF-A0A820CP69-F1
#
_cell.length_a   1.000
_cell.length_b   1.000
_cell.length_c   1.000
_cell.angle_alpha   90.00
_cell.angle_beta   90.00
_cell.angle_gamma   90.00
#
_symmetry.space_group_name_H-M   'P 1'
#
loop_
_entity.id
_entity.type
_entity.pdbx_description
1 polymer ?
#
loop_
_entity_poly.entity_id
_entity_poly.type
_entity_poly.pdbx_seq_one_letter_code
_entity_poly.pdbx_strand_id
1 'polypeptide(L)'
;MVSHQNRERKSVANIDPSQRQLSILDPLSDRVSTVLVWKNLTVLTRENKVTEFCQRMKCWKKPTLKRQRLLNNISGAVTGGLWAVMGPSGSGKSTLLNTLACRLDVNTIVQGQISLNGAPYDNAELKRIAGYVMQDDFLNGNLTVYETLMYTAELRLPRHTTRQQREARVQEVMFAMGINHVKDVIVGTVLKKGISGGERKRLCVGMQLLNRP
;
A
#
# COMPACT_ATOMS: atom_id res chain seq x y z
N MET A 1 -55.91 27.65 37.49
CA MET A 1 -55.26 28.95 37.77
C MET A 1 -53.86 28.93 37.18
N VAL A 2 -53.61 29.85 36.24
CA VAL A 2 -52.29 30.39 35.82
C VAL A 2 -51.24 29.37 35.31
N SER A 3 -50.60 29.43 34.15
CA SER A 3 -50.78 30.03 32.82
C SER A 3 -49.40 29.92 32.13
N HIS A 4 -49.39 29.56 30.83
CA HIS A 4 -48.50 30.05 29.78
C HIS A 4 -46.95 29.93 29.88
N GLN A 5 -46.40 29.08 29.00
CA GLN A 5 -45.44 29.38 27.89
C GLN A 5 -45.14 28.02 27.18
N ASN A 6 -45.69 27.64 26.00
CA ASN A 6 -45.42 28.06 24.60
C ASN A 6 -43.94 28.39 24.37
N ARG A 7 -43.18 27.83 23.42
CA ARG A 7 -43.38 27.60 21.97
C ARG A 7 -42.03 26.98 21.51
N GLU A 8 -41.90 25.84 20.83
CA GLU A 8 -42.00 25.64 19.38
C GLU A 8 -41.68 24.15 19.08
N ARG A 9 -42.68 23.38 18.65
CA ARG A 9 -42.49 22.17 17.84
C ARG A 9 -43.54 22.21 16.74
N LYS A 10 -43.25 22.98 15.69
CA LYS A 10 -44.04 22.95 14.46
C LYS A 10 -43.65 21.73 13.64
N SER A 11 -44.64 20.83 13.50
CA SER A 11 -45.03 20.15 12.26
C SER A 11 -43.93 19.52 11.39
N VAL A 12 -43.86 18.20 11.41
CA VAL A 12 -43.54 17.41 10.21
C VAL A 12 -44.71 16.46 9.97
N ALA A 13 -45.77 17.00 9.37
CA ALA A 13 -46.76 16.21 8.67
C ALA A 13 -46.43 16.30 7.18
N ASN A 14 -46.55 15.16 6.49
CA ASN A 14 -46.62 14.99 5.04
C ASN A 14 -45.31 15.20 4.27
N ILE A 15 -44.56 14.12 4.09
CA ILE A 15 -43.63 13.98 2.98
C ILE A 15 -44.32 13.10 1.92
N ASP A 16 -44.45 13.70 0.74
CA ASP A 16 -45.06 13.23 -0.49
C ASP A 16 -44.55 11.82 -0.94
N PRO A 17 -45.44 10.86 -1.32
CA PRO A 17 -45.03 9.54 -1.81
C PRO A 17 -44.17 9.58 -3.07
N SER A 18 -44.15 10.70 -3.80
CA SER A 18 -43.36 10.88 -5.04
C SER A 18 -41.86 11.09 -4.80
N GLN A 19 -41.42 11.29 -3.55
CA GLN A 19 -39.98 11.45 -3.21
C GLN A 19 -39.25 10.15 -2.85
N ARG A 20 -39.93 8.98 -2.93
CA ARG A 20 -39.31 7.67 -2.65
C ARG A 20 -38.39 7.13 -3.75
N GLN A 21 -38.18 7.86 -4.84
CA GLN A 21 -37.55 7.32 -6.06
C GLN A 21 -36.23 8.01 -6.47
N LEU A 22 -35.50 8.57 -5.51
CA LEU A 22 -34.17 9.17 -5.75
C LEU A 22 -33.10 8.81 -4.70
N SER A 23 -33.28 7.71 -3.95
CA SER A 23 -32.20 7.07 -3.18
C SER A 23 -31.56 5.92 -3.97
N ILE A 24 -31.24 6.19 -5.24
CA ILE A 24 -30.42 5.29 -6.07
C ILE A 24 -29.05 5.21 -5.40
N LEU A 25 -28.85 4.12 -4.65
CA LEU A 25 -27.58 3.42 -4.46
C LEU A 25 -26.35 4.33 -4.49
N ASP A 26 -25.97 4.88 -3.34
CA ASP A 26 -24.57 5.20 -3.12
C ASP A 26 -23.79 3.86 -3.14
N PRO A 27 -23.00 3.54 -4.18
CA PRO A 27 -22.29 2.26 -4.27
C PRO A 27 -21.11 2.18 -3.29
N LEU A 28 -21.00 3.16 -2.40
CA LEU A 28 -19.91 3.33 -1.45
C LEU A 28 -20.31 2.97 -0.01
N SER A 29 -21.62 2.77 0.26
CA SER A 29 -22.10 2.51 1.63
C SER A 29 -21.91 1.07 2.12
N ASP A 30 -21.60 0.12 1.22
CA ASP A 30 -21.54 -1.31 1.57
C ASP A 30 -20.12 -1.90 1.52
N ARG A 31 -19.09 -1.04 1.55
CA ARG A 31 -17.71 -1.52 1.62
C ARG A 31 -17.46 -2.09 3.02
N VAL A 32 -17.38 -3.42 3.09
CA VAL A 32 -16.75 -4.15 4.20
C VAL A 32 -15.50 -3.36 4.61
N SER A 33 -15.53 -2.77 5.80
CA SER A 33 -14.38 -2.03 6.31
C SER A 33 -13.25 -3.04 6.48
N THR A 34 -12.28 -3.05 5.56
CA THR A 34 -11.14 -3.96 5.66
C THR A 34 -10.42 -3.72 6.98
N VAL A 35 -10.34 -4.75 7.82
CA VAL A 35 -9.68 -4.69 9.13
C VAL A 35 -8.43 -5.54 9.08
N LEU A 36 -7.26 -4.91 9.25
CA LEU A 36 -5.98 -5.59 9.38
C LEU A 36 -5.57 -5.58 10.85
N VAL A 37 -5.33 -6.75 11.42
CA VAL A 37 -4.96 -6.93 12.83
C VAL A 37 -3.69 -7.74 12.92
N TRP A 38 -2.78 -7.35 13.80
CA TRP A 38 -1.61 -8.13 14.18
C TRP A 38 -1.47 -8.21 15.70
N LYS A 39 -1.08 -9.38 16.19
CA LYS A 39 -0.95 -9.67 17.63
C LYS A 39 0.37 -10.36 17.93
N ASN A 40 1.05 -9.86 18.96
CA ASN A 40 2.32 -10.40 19.49
C ASN A 40 3.39 -10.60 18.41
N LEU A 41 3.45 -9.67 17.46
CA LEU A 41 4.31 -9.77 16.28
C LEU A 41 5.77 -9.58 16.69
N THR A 42 6.58 -10.61 16.47
CA THR A 42 8.02 -10.61 16.71
C THR A 42 8.73 -11.05 15.44
N VAL A 43 9.71 -10.27 15.00
CA VAL A 43 10.46 -10.53 13.76
C VAL A 43 11.92 -10.67 14.09
N LEU A 44 12.50 -11.81 13.70
CA LEU A 44 13.89 -12.15 13.93
C LEU A 44 14.57 -12.37 12.58
N THR A 45 15.74 -11.76 12.36
CA THR A 45 16.56 -12.06 11.18
C THR A 45 17.74 -12.94 11.58
N ARG A 46 18.12 -13.87 10.68
CA ARG A 46 19.39 -14.59 10.78
C ARG A 46 20.45 -13.76 10.08
N GLU A 47 21.33 -13.15 10.86
CA GLU A 47 22.47 -12.45 10.30
C GLU A 47 23.53 -13.48 9.87
N ASN A 48 23.73 -13.63 8.56
CA ASN A 48 24.96 -14.24 8.05
C ASN A 48 26.02 -13.15 8.10
N LYS A 49 26.78 -13.07 9.19
CA LYS A 49 28.04 -12.34 9.14
C LYS A 49 28.92 -13.04 8.12
N VAL A 50 29.06 -12.46 6.92
CA VAL A 50 30.19 -12.76 6.06
C VAL A 50 31.40 -12.34 6.88
N THR A 51 32.09 -13.31 7.48
CA THR A 51 33.34 -13.05 8.15
C THR A 51 34.25 -12.44 7.10
N GLU A 52 34.56 -11.15 7.26
CA GLU A 52 35.48 -10.45 6.39
C GLU A 52 36.77 -11.29 6.29
N PHE A 53 37.14 -11.63 5.07
CA PHE A 53 38.27 -12.49 4.78
C PHE A 53 39.57 -11.74 5.10
N CYS A 54 40.02 -11.78 6.36
CA CYS A 54 41.38 -11.38 6.70
C CYS A 54 42.32 -12.41 6.08
N GLN A 55 42.84 -12.11 4.89
CA GLN A 55 43.81 -12.90 4.14
C GLN A 55 45.21 -12.97 4.81
N ARG A 56 45.29 -12.61 6.10
CA ARG A 56 46.50 -12.64 6.92
C ARG A 56 46.12 -13.20 8.29
N MET A 57 46.62 -14.42 8.59
CA MET A 57 46.58 -15.15 9.87
C MET A 57 45.52 -16.28 9.97
N LYS A 58 46.04 -17.51 10.16
CA LYS A 58 45.34 -18.78 10.39
C LYS A 58 44.50 -18.75 11.68
N CYS A 59 43.29 -18.20 11.63
CA CYS A 59 42.31 -18.33 12.71
C CYS A 59 40.90 -18.53 12.13
N TRP A 60 40.50 -19.79 11.94
CA TRP A 60 39.13 -20.13 11.55
C TRP A 60 38.20 -19.99 12.76
N LYS A 61 37.63 -18.80 12.96
CA LYS A 61 36.46 -18.65 13.84
C LYS A 61 35.23 -19.12 13.05
N LYS A 62 34.56 -20.16 13.54
CA LYS A 62 33.27 -20.60 12.97
C LYS A 62 32.29 -19.41 13.03
N PRO A 63 31.59 -19.08 11.93
CA PRO A 63 30.62 -17.99 11.95
C PRO A 63 29.54 -18.31 13.00
N THR A 64 29.40 -17.44 14.00
CA THR A 64 28.34 -17.55 14.99
C THR A 64 27.08 -16.92 14.41
N LEU A 65 26.09 -17.76 14.10
CA LEU A 65 24.77 -17.31 13.65
C LEU A 65 24.06 -16.59 14.79
N LYS A 66 24.21 -15.27 14.88
CA LYS A 66 23.47 -14.45 15.85
C LYS A 66 22.12 -14.06 15.23
N ARG A 67 21.03 -14.38 15.92
CA ARG A 67 19.70 -13.90 15.53
C ARG A 67 19.53 -12.49 16.07
N GLN A 68 19.23 -11.54 15.19
CA GLN A 68 18.91 -10.18 15.58
C GLN A 68 17.39 -10.02 15.61
N ARG A 69 16.88 -9.41 16.68
CA ARG A 69 15.46 -9.08 16.81
C ARG A 69 15.21 -7.72 16.20
N LEU A 70 14.32 -7.66 15.21
CA LEU A 70 13.93 -6.44 14.51
C LEU A 70 12.65 -5.84 15.08
N LEU A 71 11.66 -6.67 15.39
CA LEU A 71 10.42 -6.28 16.07
C LEU A 71 10.21 -7.17 17.30
N ASN A 72 9.66 -6.62 18.38
CA ASN A 72 9.51 -7.30 19.65
C ASN A 72 8.09 -7.13 20.20
N ASN A 73 7.27 -8.18 20.09
CA ASN A 73 5.93 -8.28 20.68
C ASN A 73 5.01 -7.08 20.37
N ILE A 74 4.89 -6.69 19.09
CA ILE A 74 4.08 -5.55 18.67
C ILE A 74 2.68 -6.03 18.31
N SER A 75 1.65 -5.28 18.74
CA SER A 75 0.25 -5.54 18.40
C SER A 75 -0.43 -4.26 17.93
N GLY A 76 -1.46 -4.41 17.09
CA GLY A 76 -2.25 -3.28 16.61
C GLY A 76 -3.31 -3.71 15.61
N ALA A 77 -4.16 -2.75 15.26
CA ALA A 77 -5.20 -2.93 14.28
C ALA A 77 -5.38 -1.63 13.48
N VAL A 78 -5.70 -1.77 12.19
CA VAL A 78 -6.08 -0.66 11.32
C VAL A 78 -7.35 -1.01 10.58
N THR A 79 -8.20 -0.01 10.38
CA THR A 79 -9.44 -0.08 9.61
C THR A 79 -9.34 0.84 8.39
N GLY A 80 -10.40 0.96 7.60
CA GLY A 80 -10.47 1.98 6.55
C GLY A 80 -10.13 3.37 7.08
N GLY A 81 -9.22 4.07 6.39
CA GLY A 81 -8.71 5.38 6.79
C GLY A 81 -7.27 5.63 6.35
N LEU A 82 -6.73 6.77 6.74
CA LEU A 82 -5.32 7.12 6.56
C LEU A 82 -4.57 6.89 7.87
N TRP A 83 -3.59 5.99 7.84
CA TRP A 83 -2.78 5.63 9.01
C TRP A 83 -1.32 5.97 8.77
N ALA A 84 -0.65 6.49 9.80
CA ALA A 84 0.76 6.84 9.76
C ALA A 84 1.54 6.06 10.82
N VAL A 85 2.64 5.44 10.42
CA VAL A 85 3.61 4.81 11.33
C VAL A 85 4.80 5.73 11.46
N MET A 86 5.02 6.27 12.66
CA MET A 86 6.06 7.26 12.95
C MET A 86 7.07 6.72 13.97
N GLY A 87 8.31 7.21 13.90
CA GLY A 87 9.38 6.80 14.80
C GLY A 87 10.78 7.07 14.22
N PRO A 88 11.83 7.06 15.06
CA PRO A 88 13.20 7.37 14.65
C PRO A 88 13.74 6.40 13.60
N SER A 89 14.83 6.76 12.91
CA SER A 89 15.51 5.83 11.99
C SER A 89 15.92 4.55 12.74
N GLY A 90 15.79 3.39 12.10
CA GLY A 90 16.11 2.09 12.71
C GLY A 90 15.06 1.51 13.68
N SER A 91 13.96 2.20 13.97
CA SER A 91 12.88 1.70 14.85
C SER A 91 12.05 0.51 14.31
N GLY A 92 12.32 0.05 13.09
CA GLY A 92 11.61 -1.09 12.50
C GLY A 92 10.31 -0.75 11.75
N LYS A 93 10.04 0.53 11.44
CA LYS A 93 8.85 0.94 10.66
C LYS A 93 8.72 0.19 9.33
N SER A 94 9.78 0.22 8.52
CA SER A 94 9.81 -0.49 7.24
C SER A 94 9.73 -2.00 7.45
N THR A 95 10.31 -2.53 8.53
CA THR A 95 10.19 -3.95 8.88
C THR A 95 8.75 -4.32 9.21
N LEU A 96 8.02 -3.49 9.96
CA LEU A 96 6.60 -3.72 10.26
C LEU A 96 5.76 -3.73 8.99
N LEU A 97 5.89 -2.70 8.14
CA LEU A 97 5.17 -2.61 6.88
C LEU A 97 5.51 -3.76 5.93
N ASN A 98 6.79 -4.13 5.82
CA ASN A 98 7.22 -5.29 5.04
C ASN A 98 6.65 -6.61 5.58
N THR A 99 6.55 -6.75 6.91
CA THR A 99 5.97 -7.94 7.55
C THR A 99 4.48 -8.06 7.24
N LEU A 100 3.73 -6.97 7.42
CA LEU A 100 2.30 -6.91 7.09
C LEU A 100 2.06 -7.12 5.59
N ALA A 101 2.99 -6.68 4.74
CA ALA A 101 2.94 -6.88 3.30
C ALA A 101 3.41 -8.27 2.83
N CYS A 102 3.72 -9.20 3.74
CA CYS A 102 4.32 -10.51 3.45
C CYS A 102 5.60 -10.43 2.60
N ARG A 103 6.38 -9.34 2.73
CA ARG A 103 7.63 -9.04 1.98
C ARG A 103 8.86 -9.14 2.88
N LEU A 104 9.12 -10.33 3.42
CA LEU A 104 10.31 -10.56 4.24
C LEU A 104 11.28 -11.50 3.54
N ASP A 105 12.57 -11.31 3.83
CA ASP A 105 13.63 -12.17 3.32
C ASP A 105 13.48 -13.59 3.86
N VAL A 106 13.93 -14.57 3.07
CA VAL A 106 13.89 -16.01 3.40
C VAL A 106 14.55 -16.33 4.75
N ASN A 107 15.50 -15.50 5.18
CA ASN A 107 16.24 -15.65 6.44
C ASN A 107 15.52 -15.06 7.66
N THR A 108 14.29 -14.59 7.49
CA THR A 108 13.48 -13.96 8.54
C THR A 108 12.51 -14.95 9.14
N ILE A 109 12.40 -14.95 10.47
CA ILE A 109 11.41 -15.72 11.23
C ILE A 109 10.39 -14.73 11.78
N VAL A 110 9.12 -14.94 11.42
CA VAL A 110 7.98 -14.19 11.97
C VAL A 110 7.27 -15.05 13.00
N GLN A 111 6.98 -14.46 14.15
CA GLN A 111 6.18 -15.05 15.22
C GLN A 111 5.01 -14.12 15.53
N GLY A 112 3.89 -14.69 15.95
CA GLY A 112 2.66 -13.95 16.22
C GLY A 112 1.56 -14.28 15.21
N GLN A 113 0.51 -13.47 15.20
CA GLN A 113 -0.65 -13.65 14.31
C GLN A 113 -0.89 -12.37 13.51
N ILE A 114 -1.19 -12.53 12.23
CA ILE A 114 -1.60 -11.45 11.34
C ILE A 114 -2.85 -11.92 10.61
N SER A 115 -3.88 -11.08 10.57
CA SER A 115 -5.15 -11.42 9.95
C SER A 115 -5.75 -10.21 9.23
N LEU A 116 -6.33 -10.45 8.07
CA LEU A 116 -7.12 -9.50 7.31
C LEU A 116 -8.57 -9.97 7.33
N ASN A 117 -9.49 -9.12 7.79
CA ASN A 117 -10.91 -9.45 7.94
C ASN A 117 -11.16 -10.73 8.77
N GLY A 118 -10.33 -10.95 9.80
CA GLY A 118 -10.44 -12.11 10.68
C GLY A 118 -9.81 -13.40 10.17
N ALA A 119 -9.31 -13.44 8.92
CA ALA A 119 -8.64 -14.61 8.34
C ALA A 119 -7.12 -14.34 8.18
N PRO A 120 -6.26 -15.36 8.36
CA PRO A 120 -4.87 -15.26 7.90
C PRO A 120 -4.84 -15.11 6.38
N TYR A 121 -3.82 -14.44 5.87
CA TYR A 121 -3.64 -14.26 4.43
C TYR A 121 -2.21 -14.60 4.02
N ASP A 122 -2.04 -14.97 2.76
CA ASP A 122 -0.73 -15.22 2.18
C ASP A 122 -0.27 -14.09 1.25
N ASN A 123 0.94 -14.23 0.72
CA ASN A 123 1.52 -13.26 -0.21
C ASN A 123 0.75 -13.18 -1.54
N ALA A 124 0.17 -14.29 -2.01
CA ALA A 124 -0.52 -14.36 -3.29
C ALA A 124 -1.87 -13.64 -3.23
N GLU A 125 -2.64 -13.88 -2.16
CA GLU A 125 -3.88 -13.18 -1.86
C GLU A 125 -3.63 -11.68 -1.70
N LEU A 126 -2.63 -11.30 -0.90
CA LEU A 126 -2.33 -9.90 -0.66
C LEU A 126 -1.92 -9.16 -1.94
N LYS A 127 -1.12 -9.77 -2.81
CA LYS A 127 -0.75 -9.19 -4.12
C LYS A 127 -1.95 -8.90 -5.01
N ARG A 128 -3.06 -9.62 -4.83
CA ARG A 128 -4.29 -9.43 -5.62
C ARG A 128 -5.13 -8.27 -5.11
N ILE A 129 -5.10 -8.02 -3.79
CA ILE A 129 -6.01 -7.08 -3.10
C ILE A 129 -5.32 -5.83 -2.56
N ALA A 130 -3.99 -5.75 -2.57
CA ALA A 130 -3.26 -4.63 -1.99
C ALA A 130 -2.18 -4.08 -2.94
N GLY A 131 -1.99 -2.76 -2.88
CA GLY A 131 -0.87 -2.07 -3.51
C GLY A 131 0.25 -1.81 -2.51
N TYR A 132 1.49 -2.10 -2.88
CA TYR A 132 2.67 -1.79 -2.05
C TYR A 132 3.66 -0.93 -2.83
N VAL A 133 3.95 0.26 -2.32
CA VAL A 133 4.96 1.17 -2.89
C VAL A 133 6.23 1.04 -2.08
N MET A 134 7.30 0.59 -2.73
CA MET A 134 8.61 0.44 -2.09
C MET A 134 9.22 1.79 -1.72
N GLN A 135 10.15 1.81 -0.77
CA GLN A 135 10.92 3.02 -0.44
C GLN A 135 11.76 3.48 -1.64
N ASP A 136 12.51 2.55 -2.24
CA ASP A 136 13.29 2.78 -3.46
C ASP A 136 12.45 2.53 -4.72
N ASP A 137 12.68 3.36 -5.74
CA ASP A 137 11.93 3.33 -6.99
C ASP A 137 12.64 2.45 -8.03
N PHE A 138 12.08 1.26 -8.29
CA PHE A 138 12.57 0.35 -9.32
C PHE A 138 11.78 0.53 -10.62
N LEU A 139 12.27 1.41 -11.50
CA LEU A 139 11.66 1.73 -12.79
C LEU A 139 12.66 1.59 -13.93
N ASN A 140 12.17 1.24 -15.12
CA ASN A 140 12.99 1.29 -16.33
C ASN A 140 13.16 2.75 -16.77
N GLY A 141 14.38 3.29 -16.61
CA GLY A 141 14.67 4.69 -16.94
C GLY A 141 14.64 5.04 -18.42
N ASN A 142 14.59 4.04 -19.31
CA ASN A 142 14.54 4.26 -20.76
C ASN A 142 13.12 4.38 -21.31
N LEU A 143 12.10 3.98 -20.54
CA LEU A 143 10.70 4.11 -20.93
C LEU A 143 10.14 5.49 -20.56
N THR A 144 9.11 5.92 -21.27
CA THR A 144 8.32 7.09 -20.88
C THR A 144 7.39 6.79 -19.70
N VAL A 145 6.87 7.83 -19.07
CA VAL A 145 5.86 7.71 -18.01
C VAL A 145 4.64 6.94 -18.51
N TYR A 146 4.14 7.30 -19.69
CA TYR A 146 3.00 6.64 -20.32
C TYR A 146 3.29 5.17 -20.65
N GLU A 147 4.43 4.88 -21.29
CA GLU A 147 4.84 3.51 -21.61
C GLU A 147 4.97 2.65 -20.36
N THR A 148 5.54 3.20 -19.28
CA THR A 148 5.69 2.48 -18.01
C THR A 148 4.33 2.11 -17.41
N LEU A 149 3.36 3.05 -17.41
CA LEU A 149 2.01 2.78 -16.92
C LEU A 149 1.24 1.83 -17.83
N MET A 150 1.35 1.99 -19.15
CA MET A 150 0.69 1.13 -20.12
C MET A 150 1.23 -0.30 -20.00
N TYR A 151 2.54 -0.49 -19.96
CA TYR A 151 3.18 -1.80 -19.74
C TYR A 151 2.70 -2.44 -18.42
N THR A 152 2.62 -1.65 -17.35
CA THR A 152 2.10 -2.13 -16.07
C THR A 152 0.62 -2.52 -16.15
N ALA A 153 -0.19 -1.73 -16.86
CA ALA A 153 -1.60 -1.99 -17.06
C ALA A 153 -1.82 -3.28 -17.87
N GLU A 154 -0.98 -3.54 -18.89
CA GLU A 154 -1.06 -4.74 -19.70
C GLU A 154 -0.78 -6.02 -18.90
N LEU A 155 0.13 -5.95 -17.93
CA LEU A 155 0.50 -7.09 -17.09
C LEU A 155 -0.45 -7.31 -15.91
N ARG A 156 -0.99 -6.23 -15.31
CA ARG A 156 -1.74 -6.31 -14.05
C ARG A 156 -3.25 -6.32 -14.25
N LEU A 157 -3.77 -5.74 -15.33
CA LEU A 157 -5.21 -5.74 -15.59
C LEU A 157 -5.67 -7.08 -16.17
N PRO A 158 -6.93 -7.48 -15.92
CA PRO A 158 -7.46 -8.74 -16.44
C PRO A 158 -7.34 -8.86 -17.96
N ARG A 159 -7.15 -10.09 -18.44
CA ARG A 159 -6.97 -10.40 -19.88
C ARG A 159 -8.13 -9.94 -20.78
N HIS A 160 -9.35 -9.89 -20.24
CA HIS A 160 -10.54 -9.42 -20.96
C HIS A 160 -10.64 -7.88 -21.06
N THR A 161 -9.73 -7.15 -20.41
CA THR A 161 -9.69 -5.68 -20.49
C THR A 161 -9.16 -5.27 -21.87
N THR A 162 -9.99 -4.58 -22.65
CA THR A 162 -9.63 -4.10 -23.98
C THR A 162 -8.53 -3.03 -23.91
N ARG A 163 -7.79 -2.84 -25.01
CA ARG A 163 -6.76 -1.81 -25.09
C ARG A 163 -7.30 -0.41 -24.76
N GLN A 164 -8.47 -0.05 -25.29
CA GLN A 164 -9.13 1.24 -25.03
C GLN A 164 -9.44 1.42 -23.53
N GLN A 165 -9.91 0.38 -22.85
CA GLN A 165 -10.15 0.42 -21.39
C GLN A 165 -8.85 0.57 -20.60
N ARG A 166 -7.75 -0.06 -21.05
CA ARG A 166 -6.43 0.09 -20.43
C ARG A 166 -5.93 1.53 -20.57
N GLU A 167 -6.00 2.09 -21.78
CA GLU A 167 -5.58 3.47 -22.08
C GLU A 167 -6.40 4.48 -21.26
N ALA A 168 -7.73 4.31 -21.19
CA ALA A 168 -8.60 5.13 -20.36
C ALA A 168 -8.21 5.05 -18.87
N ARG A 169 -7.91 3.84 -18.36
CA ARG A 169 -7.47 3.65 -16.97
C ARG A 169 -6.12 4.30 -16.70
N VAL A 170 -5.17 4.20 -17.63
CA VAL A 170 -3.87 4.86 -17.52
C VAL A 170 -4.02 6.38 -17.49
N GLN A 171 -4.85 6.95 -18.35
CA GLN A 171 -5.13 8.38 -18.36
C GLN A 171 -5.75 8.86 -17.05
N GLU A 172 -6.73 8.13 -16.52
CA GLU A 172 -7.35 8.41 -15.21
C GLU A 172 -6.30 8.46 -14.10
N VAL A 173 -5.40 7.46 -14.05
CA VAL A 173 -4.32 7.40 -13.06
C VAL A 173 -3.30 8.52 -13.24
N MET A 174 -2.88 8.84 -14.47
CA MET A 174 -1.94 9.95 -14.71
C MET A 174 -2.51 11.29 -14.27
N PHE A 175 -3.81 11.52 -14.51
CA PHE A 175 -4.51 12.71 -14.07
C PHE A 175 -4.57 12.78 -12.54
N ALA A 176 -5.02 11.71 -11.88
CA ALA A 176 -5.09 11.64 -10.42
C ALA A 176 -3.71 11.83 -9.75
N MET A 177 -2.64 11.33 -10.36
CA MET A 177 -1.28 11.49 -9.87
C MET A 177 -0.62 12.82 -10.27
N GLY A 178 -1.26 13.67 -11.08
CA GLY A 178 -0.71 14.95 -11.51
C GLY A 178 0.59 14.82 -12.30
N ILE A 179 0.70 13.81 -13.17
CA ILE A 179 1.88 13.52 -14.01
C ILE A 179 1.56 13.54 -15.51
N ASN A 180 0.40 14.04 -15.90
CA ASN A 180 -0.04 14.09 -17.29
C ASN A 180 0.85 14.99 -18.18
N HIS A 181 1.45 16.05 -17.62
CA HIS A 181 2.33 16.97 -18.34
C HIS A 181 3.68 16.34 -18.73
N VAL A 182 4.09 15.25 -18.06
CA VAL A 182 5.32 14.50 -18.34
C VAL A 182 5.07 13.14 -19.00
N LYS A 183 3.88 12.94 -19.60
CA LYS A 183 3.46 11.63 -20.15
C LYS A 183 4.49 11.02 -21.13
N ASP A 184 5.07 11.83 -22.01
CA ASP A 184 6.01 11.40 -23.06
C ASP A 184 7.48 11.59 -22.67
N VAL A 185 7.74 12.01 -21.41
CA VAL A 185 9.09 12.18 -20.89
C VAL A 185 9.59 10.85 -20.35
N ILE A 186 10.84 10.52 -20.63
CA ILE A 186 11.49 9.33 -20.07
C ILE A 186 11.59 9.40 -18.55
N VAL A 187 11.48 8.26 -17.89
CA VAL A 187 11.66 8.18 -16.43
C VAL A 187 13.08 8.59 -16.04
N GLY A 188 14.08 8.30 -16.87
CA GLY A 188 15.47 8.67 -16.66
C GLY A 188 16.22 7.73 -15.71
N THR A 189 17.53 7.68 -15.93
CA THR A 189 18.52 6.91 -15.18
C THR A 189 19.50 7.86 -14.48
N VAL A 190 20.46 7.32 -13.73
CA VAL A 190 21.54 8.12 -13.12
C VAL A 190 22.37 8.87 -14.19
N LEU A 191 22.51 8.28 -15.39
CA LEU A 191 23.29 8.84 -16.48
C LEU A 191 22.46 9.76 -17.39
N LYS A 192 21.15 9.48 -17.53
CA LYS A 192 20.26 10.22 -18.43
C LYS A 192 19.12 10.85 -17.63
N LYS A 193 19.12 12.18 -17.54
CA LYS A 193 18.07 12.93 -16.84
C LYS A 193 16.70 12.64 -17.46
N GLY A 194 15.71 12.43 -16.59
CA GLY A 194 14.30 12.27 -16.95
C GLY A 194 13.43 13.10 -16.01
N ILE A 195 12.30 12.52 -15.59
CA ILE A 195 11.38 13.13 -14.62
C ILE A 195 12.04 13.39 -13.25
N SER A 196 11.49 14.33 -12.49
CA SER A 196 11.92 14.66 -11.14
C SER A 196 11.70 13.50 -10.15
N GLY A 197 12.36 13.55 -8.98
CA GLY A 197 12.17 12.53 -7.93
C GLY A 197 10.72 12.47 -7.40
N GLY A 198 10.05 13.63 -7.28
CA GLY A 198 8.65 13.67 -6.88
C GLY A 198 7.71 13.04 -7.92
N GLU A 199 7.93 13.36 -9.20
CA GLU A 199 7.18 12.73 -10.30
C GLU A 199 7.44 11.23 -10.38
N ARG A 200 8.69 10.80 -10.17
CA ARG A 200 9.06 9.39 -10.08
C ARG A 200 8.28 8.68 -8.97
N LYS A 201 8.17 9.29 -7.79
CA LYS A 201 7.40 8.70 -6.68
C LYS A 201 5.92 8.61 -6.99
N ARG A 202 5.36 9.64 -7.62
CA ARG A 202 3.96 9.64 -8.08
C ARG A 202 3.70 8.57 -9.15
N LEU A 203 4.64 8.34 -10.06
CA LEU A 203 4.57 7.23 -11.01
C LEU A 203 4.55 5.86 -10.29
N CYS A 204 5.43 5.63 -9.31
CA CYS A 204 5.42 4.40 -8.51
C CYS A 204 4.07 4.16 -7.81
N VAL A 205 3.47 5.22 -7.25
CA VAL A 205 2.12 5.15 -6.66
C VAL A 205 1.07 4.83 -7.73
N GLY A 206 1.10 5.52 -8.86
CA GLY A 206 0.18 5.30 -9.98
C GLY A 206 0.19 3.86 -10.49
N MET A 207 1.37 3.23 -10.59
CA MET A 207 1.51 1.82 -10.96
C MET A 207 0.79 0.86 -10.01
N GLN A 208 0.67 1.19 -8.72
CA GLN A 208 -0.08 0.40 -7.74
C GLN A 208 -1.58 0.72 -7.74
N LEU A 209 -1.99 1.88 -8.25
CA LEU A 209 -3.41 2.24 -8.30
C LEU A 209 -4.13 1.67 -9.52
N LEU A 210 -3.42 1.20 -10.55
CA LEU A 210 -4.02 0.70 -11.79
C LEU A 210 -5.08 -0.39 -11.56
N ASN A 211 -4.85 -1.32 -10.63
CA ASN A 211 -5.75 -2.44 -10.32
C ASN A 211 -6.86 -2.11 -9.30
N ARG A 212 -6.99 -0.86 -8.84
CA ARG A 212 -7.95 -0.46 -7.79
C ARG A 212 -7.86 -1.38 -6.55
N PRO A 213 -6.67 -1.44 -5.92
CA PRO A 213 -6.49 -2.23 -4.70
C PRO A 213 -7.39 -1.72 -3.57
#